data_AF-A0A7N0TZC9-F1
#
_entry.id   AF-A0A7N0TZC9-F1
#
_cell.length_a   1.000
_cell.length_b   1.000
_cell.length_c   1.000
_cell.angle_alpha   90.00
_cell.angle_beta   90.00
_cell.angle_gamma   90.00
#
_symmetry.space_group_name_H-M   'P 1'
#
loop_
_entity.id
_entity.type
_entity.pdbx_description
1 polymer ?
#
loop_
_entity_poly.entity_id
_entity_poly.type
_entity_poly.pdbx_seq_one_letter_code
_entity_poly.pdbx_strand_id
1 'polypeptide(L)'
;MGKQVVRASLKQGHPTFVYGRPITPQTSPAKLLIHQEFLAKGLTFLHGELDEHDKLAEAVSRVDIVISTLPGPQVLDQLRIIEAIRVAGNVTRFVPSEFGVEEDRITPPEQFHSFLDLKRCVRRPTEAEGIPYTFVVGNCCAQYFLHVLFHTYDSQADTVIYGTGEAKVVMNFEEDVGTYTVKVADDPRAVKPDSHNQAAKKCHISAGAVSLWERLTGENLKKVHLSQQEIHKLSQTFLNETCVSLYFLDFCGPDTK
;
A
#
# COMPACT_ATOMS: atom_id res chain seq x y z
N MET A 1 0.46 -6.11 0.95
CA MET A 1 -0.57 -5.46 1.78
C MET A 1 -1.81 -6.32 2.01
N GLY A 2 -2.56 -6.73 0.97
CA GLY A 2 -3.86 -7.44 1.11
C GLY A 2 -3.93 -8.57 2.14
N LYS A 3 -2.95 -9.50 2.15
CA LYS A 3 -2.91 -10.58 3.16
C LYS A 3 -2.90 -10.07 4.61
N GLN A 4 -2.27 -8.93 4.88
CA GLN A 4 -2.20 -8.36 6.24
C GLN A 4 -3.52 -7.70 6.64
N VAL A 5 -4.20 -7.04 5.70
CA VAL A 5 -5.56 -6.49 5.92
C VAL A 5 -6.54 -7.63 6.24
N VAL A 6 -6.52 -8.72 5.47
CA VAL A 6 -7.39 -9.89 5.74
C VAL A 6 -7.11 -10.50 7.11
N ARG A 7 -5.83 -10.72 7.45
CA ARG A 7 -5.45 -11.23 8.78
C ARG A 7 -5.92 -10.31 9.90
N ALA A 8 -5.76 -9.00 9.74
CA ALA A 8 -6.20 -8.02 10.72
C ALA A 8 -7.72 -8.01 10.89
N SER A 9 -8.47 -8.12 9.79
CA SER A 9 -9.95 -8.16 9.80
C SER A 9 -10.45 -9.39 10.56
N LEU A 10 -9.92 -10.57 10.22
CA LEU A 10 -10.25 -11.83 10.89
C LEU A 10 -9.86 -11.81 12.38
N LYS A 11 -8.66 -11.29 12.70
CA LYS A 11 -8.17 -11.19 14.09
C LYS A 11 -9.02 -10.24 14.95
N GLN A 12 -9.62 -9.23 14.35
CA GLN A 12 -10.53 -8.29 15.02
C GLN A 12 -11.98 -8.82 15.07
N GLY A 13 -12.26 -9.99 14.49
CA GLY A 13 -13.56 -10.66 14.59
C GLY A 13 -14.60 -10.18 13.57
N HIS A 14 -14.20 -9.43 12.55
CA HIS A 14 -15.13 -9.00 11.50
C HIS A 14 -15.48 -10.17 10.57
N PRO A 15 -16.76 -10.37 10.19
CA PRO A 15 -17.14 -11.18 9.05
C PRO A 15 -16.38 -10.70 7.81
N THR A 16 -15.44 -11.50 7.32
CA THR A 16 -14.49 -11.06 6.29
C THR A 16 -14.79 -11.76 4.98
N PHE A 17 -14.94 -10.95 3.93
CA PHE A 17 -15.09 -11.40 2.55
C PHE A 17 -13.86 -10.98 1.73
N VAL A 18 -13.45 -11.83 0.79
CA VAL A 18 -12.46 -11.46 -0.22
C VAL A 18 -13.07 -11.71 -1.59
N TYR A 19 -13.15 -10.66 -2.40
CA TYR A 19 -13.46 -10.77 -3.82
C TYR A 19 -12.18 -10.94 -4.62
N GLY A 20 -12.10 -11.97 -5.45
CA GLY A 20 -10.92 -12.16 -6.28
C GLY A 20 -11.05 -13.27 -7.31
N ARG A 21 -10.05 -13.31 -8.20
CA ARG A 21 -10.04 -14.24 -9.33
C ARG A 21 -10.20 -15.70 -8.89
N PRO A 22 -10.91 -16.52 -9.67
CA PRO A 22 -11.00 -17.97 -9.46
C PRO A 22 -9.62 -18.64 -9.27
N ILE A 23 -9.59 -19.68 -8.45
CA ILE A 23 -8.43 -20.57 -8.40
C ILE A 23 -8.41 -21.42 -9.67
N THR A 24 -7.34 -21.31 -10.44
CA THR A 24 -7.11 -22.13 -11.64
C THR A 24 -5.93 -23.08 -11.43
N PRO A 25 -5.73 -24.10 -12.29
CA PRO A 25 -4.55 -24.97 -12.25
C PRO A 25 -3.20 -24.23 -12.33
N GLN A 26 -3.18 -22.99 -12.85
CA GLN A 26 -1.98 -22.15 -12.95
C GLN A 26 -1.72 -21.31 -11.68
N THR A 27 -2.58 -21.42 -10.67
CA THR A 27 -2.42 -20.69 -9.41
C THR A 27 -1.14 -21.13 -8.70
N SER A 28 -0.32 -20.18 -8.28
CA SER A 28 0.92 -20.49 -7.57
C SER A 28 0.66 -21.21 -6.23
N PRO A 29 1.54 -22.14 -5.82
CA PRO A 29 1.43 -22.81 -4.52
C PRO A 29 1.35 -21.83 -3.33
N ALA A 30 2.10 -20.72 -3.39
CA ALA A 30 2.07 -19.69 -2.36
C ALA A 30 0.68 -19.04 -2.22
N LYS A 31 -0.02 -18.78 -3.33
CA LYS A 31 -1.38 -18.25 -3.30
C LYS A 31 -2.36 -19.30 -2.75
N LEU A 32 -2.23 -20.57 -3.15
CA LEU A 32 -3.08 -21.65 -2.62
C LEU A 32 -2.97 -21.80 -1.11
N LEU A 33 -1.76 -21.73 -0.54
CA LEU A 33 -1.54 -21.79 0.90
C LEU A 33 -2.24 -20.63 1.63
N ILE A 34 -2.17 -19.40 1.09
CA ILE A 34 -2.87 -18.24 1.67
C ILE A 34 -4.39 -18.43 1.63
N HIS A 35 -4.93 -18.95 0.52
CA HIS A 35 -6.36 -19.25 0.43
C HIS A 35 -6.79 -20.28 1.48
N GLN A 36 -6.05 -21.39 1.60
CA GLN A 36 -6.34 -22.43 2.60
C GLN A 36 -6.25 -21.89 4.03
N GLU A 37 -5.22 -21.11 4.34
CA GLU A 37 -5.05 -20.46 5.65
C GLU A 37 -6.27 -19.60 6.01
N PHE A 38 -6.73 -18.76 5.08
CA PHE A 38 -7.83 -17.83 5.38
C PHE A 38 -9.19 -18.50 5.40
N LEU A 39 -9.46 -19.47 4.51
CA LEU A 39 -10.69 -20.26 4.55
C LEU A 39 -10.80 -21.02 5.88
N ALA A 40 -9.71 -21.62 6.36
CA ALA A 40 -9.67 -22.28 7.66
C ALA A 40 -9.91 -21.33 8.86
N LYS A 41 -9.72 -20.02 8.65
CA LYS A 41 -9.98 -18.96 9.64
C LYS A 41 -11.36 -18.31 9.48
N GLY A 42 -12.24 -18.86 8.63
CA GLY A 42 -13.60 -18.36 8.45
C GLY A 42 -13.76 -17.25 7.41
N LEU A 43 -12.75 -17.01 6.56
CA LEU A 43 -12.91 -16.13 5.40
C LEU A 43 -13.99 -16.69 4.46
N THR A 44 -14.86 -15.82 3.96
CA THR A 44 -15.71 -16.15 2.80
C THR A 44 -15.06 -15.63 1.53
N PHE A 45 -14.71 -16.53 0.61
CA PHE A 45 -14.14 -16.14 -0.68
C PHE A 45 -15.23 -16.02 -1.74
N LEU A 46 -15.32 -14.86 -2.38
CA LEU A 46 -16.23 -14.57 -3.49
C LEU A 46 -15.42 -14.55 -4.78
N HIS A 47 -15.66 -15.54 -5.64
CA HIS A 47 -14.91 -15.66 -6.88
C HIS A 47 -15.47 -14.73 -7.96
N GLY A 48 -14.62 -13.91 -8.57
CA GLY A 48 -14.98 -13.14 -9.74
C GLY A 48 -13.86 -12.24 -10.26
N GLU A 49 -14.14 -11.60 -11.38
CA GLU A 49 -13.31 -10.59 -12.02
C GLU A 49 -13.92 -9.20 -11.82
N LEU A 50 -13.09 -8.16 -11.89
CA LEU A 50 -13.57 -6.78 -11.69
C LEU A 50 -14.48 -6.31 -12.84
N ASP A 51 -14.35 -6.89 -14.04
CA ASP A 51 -15.20 -6.60 -15.20
C ASP A 51 -16.59 -7.27 -15.12
N GLU A 52 -16.82 -8.19 -14.16
CA GLU A 52 -18.14 -8.77 -13.90
C GLU A 52 -18.99 -7.81 -13.05
N HIS A 53 -19.44 -6.68 -13.63
CA HIS A 53 -20.09 -5.58 -12.91
C HIS A 53 -21.23 -6.03 -11.96
N ASP A 54 -22.17 -6.83 -12.43
CA ASP A 54 -23.31 -7.29 -11.62
C ASP A 54 -22.86 -8.12 -10.41
N LYS A 55 -21.85 -8.98 -10.62
CA LYS A 55 -21.30 -9.86 -9.59
C LYS A 55 -20.47 -9.10 -8.58
N LEU A 56 -19.74 -8.08 -9.03
CA LEU A 56 -19.00 -7.17 -8.15
C LEU A 56 -19.98 -6.36 -7.30
N ALA A 57 -21.06 -5.84 -7.89
CA ALA A 57 -22.11 -5.12 -7.17
C ALA A 57 -22.84 -6.04 -6.15
N GLU A 58 -23.13 -7.29 -6.53
CA GLU A 58 -23.66 -8.30 -5.60
C GLU A 58 -22.70 -8.59 -4.44
N ALA A 59 -21.40 -8.70 -4.71
CA ALA A 59 -20.40 -8.90 -3.67
C ALA A 59 -20.32 -7.70 -2.71
N VAL A 60 -20.37 -6.48 -3.26
CA VAL A 60 -20.32 -5.25 -2.48
C VAL A 60 -21.59 -5.04 -1.64
N SER A 61 -22.77 -5.44 -2.14
CA SER A 61 -24.04 -5.30 -1.39
C SER A 61 -24.13 -6.15 -0.12
N ARG A 62 -23.19 -7.11 0.05
CA ARG A 62 -23.11 -8.00 1.20
C ARG A 62 -22.26 -7.46 2.35
N VAL A 63 -21.61 -6.31 2.18
CA VAL A 63 -20.66 -5.75 3.15
C VAL A 63 -20.89 -4.27 3.41
N ASP A 64 -20.60 -3.83 4.62
CA ASP A 64 -20.70 -2.41 5.00
C ASP A 64 -19.43 -1.62 4.67
N ILE A 65 -18.28 -2.30 4.55
CA ILE A 65 -16.97 -1.70 4.36
C ILE A 65 -16.27 -2.40 3.19
N VAL A 66 -15.72 -1.62 2.27
CA VAL A 66 -14.92 -2.11 1.14
C VAL A 66 -13.48 -1.61 1.30
N ILE A 67 -12.51 -2.53 1.32
CA ILE A 67 -11.08 -2.21 1.35
C ILE A 67 -10.45 -2.78 0.08
N SER A 68 -9.94 -1.91 -0.78
CA SER A 68 -9.18 -2.31 -1.97
C SER A 68 -7.70 -2.40 -1.64
N THR A 69 -7.07 -3.50 -2.04
CA THR A 69 -5.61 -3.65 -1.99
C THR A 69 -5.04 -4.10 -3.34
N LEU A 70 -5.62 -3.59 -4.43
CA LEU A 70 -5.16 -3.86 -5.79
C LEU A 70 -3.73 -3.34 -6.00
N PRO A 71 -2.90 -4.05 -6.79
CA PRO A 71 -1.53 -3.62 -7.05
C PRO A 71 -1.48 -2.39 -7.97
N GLY A 72 -0.32 -1.71 -8.01
CA GLY A 72 -0.07 -0.52 -8.84
C GLY A 72 -0.61 -0.57 -10.28
N PRO A 73 -0.33 -1.63 -11.06
CA PRO A 73 -0.84 -1.75 -12.44
C PRO A 73 -2.36 -1.80 -12.57
N GLN A 74 -3.08 -2.03 -11.48
CA GLN A 74 -4.54 -2.14 -11.42
C GLN A 74 -5.19 -1.01 -10.61
N VAL A 75 -4.47 0.08 -10.32
CA VAL A 75 -5.01 1.22 -9.56
C VAL A 75 -6.28 1.77 -10.19
N LEU A 76 -6.32 1.90 -11.53
CA LEU A 76 -7.51 2.39 -12.23
C LEU A 76 -8.65 1.38 -12.29
N ASP A 77 -8.40 0.09 -12.06
CA ASP A 77 -9.49 -0.90 -12.00
C ASP A 77 -10.43 -0.64 -10.80
N GLN A 78 -9.98 0.16 -9.82
CA GLN A 78 -10.79 0.59 -8.69
C GLN A 78 -11.99 1.46 -9.09
N LEU A 79 -11.99 2.07 -10.28
CA LEU A 79 -13.17 2.78 -10.79
C LEU A 79 -14.40 1.86 -10.90
N ARG A 80 -14.20 0.57 -11.19
CA ARG A 80 -15.27 -0.43 -11.20
C ARG A 80 -15.79 -0.74 -9.80
N ILE A 81 -14.91 -0.68 -8.79
CA ILE A 81 -15.28 -0.83 -7.38
C ILE A 81 -16.13 0.37 -6.94
N ILE A 82 -15.75 1.59 -7.34
CA ILE A 82 -16.53 2.82 -7.07
C ILE A 82 -17.93 2.71 -7.67
N GLU A 83 -18.04 2.27 -8.92
CA GLU A 83 -19.34 2.04 -9.56
C GLU A 83 -20.17 0.99 -8.81
N ALA A 84 -19.57 -0.14 -8.44
CA ALA A 84 -20.25 -1.19 -7.68
C ALA A 84 -20.72 -0.72 -6.30
N ILE A 85 -19.91 0.09 -5.61
CA ILE A 85 -20.29 0.74 -4.34
C ILE A 85 -21.51 1.64 -4.53
N ARG A 86 -21.50 2.48 -5.57
CA ARG A 86 -22.62 3.37 -5.90
C ARG A 86 -23.90 2.58 -6.17
N VAL A 87 -23.82 1.50 -6.95
CA VAL A 87 -24.97 0.65 -7.28
C VAL A 87 -25.51 -0.06 -6.03
N ALA A 88 -24.64 -0.56 -5.16
CA ALA A 88 -25.03 -1.27 -3.94
C ALA A 88 -25.68 -0.34 -2.89
N GLY A 89 -25.17 0.90 -2.76
CA GLY A 89 -25.79 1.95 -1.93
C GLY A 89 -25.76 1.74 -0.41
N ASN A 90 -25.22 0.62 0.07
CA ASN A 90 -25.16 0.26 1.50
C ASN A 90 -23.78 0.44 2.15
N VAL A 91 -22.75 0.79 1.37
CA VAL A 91 -21.37 0.89 1.86
C VAL A 91 -21.19 2.15 2.72
N THR A 92 -20.78 1.93 3.97
CA THR A 92 -20.50 2.95 4.98
C THR A 92 -19.04 3.40 5.00
N ARG A 93 -18.14 2.65 4.35
CA ARG A 93 -16.75 3.07 4.14
C ARG A 93 -16.09 2.40 2.94
N PHE A 94 -15.41 3.20 2.12
CA PHE A 94 -14.45 2.75 1.14
C PHE A 94 -13.02 3.14 1.52
N VAL A 95 -12.11 2.17 1.50
CA VAL A 95 -10.67 2.40 1.66
C VAL A 95 -9.99 1.99 0.35
N PRO A 96 -9.64 2.93 -0.55
CA PRO A 96 -8.94 2.61 -1.78
C PRO A 96 -7.50 2.13 -1.52
N SER A 97 -6.91 1.53 -2.55
CA SER A 97 -5.53 1.02 -2.56
C SER A 97 -4.53 2.18 -2.66
N GLU A 98 -4.31 2.82 -1.52
CA GLU A 98 -3.38 3.94 -1.36
C GLU A 98 -2.05 3.42 -0.77
N PHE A 99 -2.01 3.12 0.53
CA PHE A 99 -0.92 2.45 1.28
C PHE A 99 0.52 2.95 1.01
N GLY A 100 0.67 4.17 0.52
CA GLY A 100 1.95 4.77 0.17
C GLY A 100 2.09 6.13 0.82
N VAL A 101 2.48 7.12 0.02
CA VAL A 101 2.61 8.52 0.40
C VAL A 101 1.26 9.22 0.42
N GLU A 102 1.25 10.50 0.80
CA GLU A 102 0.07 11.35 0.69
C GLU A 102 0.11 12.11 -0.65
N GLU A 103 -0.55 11.54 -1.67
CA GLU A 103 -0.43 11.99 -3.05
C GLU A 103 -0.87 13.45 -3.24
N ASP A 104 -1.84 13.96 -2.49
CA ASP A 104 -2.33 15.35 -2.66
C ASP A 104 -1.47 16.41 -1.93
N ARG A 105 -0.48 16.00 -1.12
CA ARG A 105 0.33 16.91 -0.30
C ARG A 105 1.82 16.89 -0.63
N ILE A 106 2.17 16.30 -1.77
CA ILE A 106 3.56 16.21 -2.23
C ILE A 106 3.67 16.69 -3.66
N THR A 107 4.82 17.27 -3.98
CA THR A 107 5.20 17.63 -5.35
C THR A 107 6.42 16.81 -5.73
N PRO A 108 6.24 15.63 -6.34
CA PRO A 108 7.38 14.87 -6.83
C PRO A 108 7.87 15.51 -8.16
N PRO A 109 9.03 15.08 -8.67
CA PRO A 109 9.43 15.37 -10.03
C PRO A 109 8.36 14.99 -11.05
N GLU A 110 8.39 15.71 -12.16
CA GLU A 110 7.45 15.57 -13.27
C GLU A 110 7.26 14.11 -13.74
N GLN A 111 8.35 13.33 -13.82
CA GLN A 111 8.29 11.94 -14.27
C GLN A 111 7.49 11.01 -13.34
N PHE A 112 7.26 11.40 -12.08
CA PHE A 112 6.47 10.62 -11.12
C PHE A 112 5.04 11.14 -10.96
N HIS A 113 4.69 12.28 -11.56
CA HIS A 113 3.32 12.79 -11.53
C HIS A 113 2.32 11.75 -12.03
N SER A 114 2.62 11.12 -13.16
CA SER A 114 1.74 10.10 -13.76
C SER A 114 1.40 8.96 -12.81
N PHE A 115 2.35 8.49 -11.98
CA PHE A 115 2.10 7.44 -10.99
C PHE A 115 1.17 7.88 -9.87
N LEU A 116 1.35 9.10 -9.34
CA LEU A 116 0.50 9.62 -8.28
C LEU A 116 -0.89 10.00 -8.82
N ASP A 117 -0.94 10.50 -10.06
CA ASP A 117 -2.18 10.89 -10.73
C ASP A 117 -3.13 9.70 -10.91
N LEU A 118 -2.62 8.48 -11.08
CA LEU A 118 -3.48 7.29 -11.13
C LEU A 118 -4.33 7.14 -9.87
N LYS A 119 -3.76 7.40 -8.68
CA LYS A 119 -4.50 7.34 -7.42
C LYS A 119 -5.39 8.55 -7.23
N ARG A 120 -4.94 9.74 -7.62
CA ARG A 120 -5.81 10.94 -7.65
C ARG A 120 -7.05 10.70 -8.53
N CYS A 121 -6.90 10.00 -9.66
CA CYS A 121 -8.01 9.58 -10.53
C CYS A 121 -8.98 8.60 -9.86
N VAL A 122 -8.63 7.95 -8.75
CA VAL A 122 -9.53 7.13 -7.93
C VAL A 122 -10.16 7.98 -6.82
N ARG A 123 -9.38 8.87 -6.21
CA ARG A 123 -9.85 9.80 -5.16
C ARG A 123 -10.97 10.72 -5.66
N ARG A 124 -10.77 11.39 -6.80
CA ARG A 124 -11.74 12.39 -7.29
C ARG A 124 -13.13 11.81 -7.60
N PRO A 125 -13.27 10.66 -8.28
CA PRO A 125 -14.58 10.04 -8.46
C PRO A 125 -15.19 9.53 -7.15
N THR A 126 -14.39 9.01 -6.22
CA THR A 126 -14.87 8.59 -4.89
C THR A 126 -15.52 9.76 -4.15
N GLU A 127 -14.85 10.91 -4.13
CA GLU A 127 -15.36 12.16 -3.55
C GLU A 127 -16.61 12.66 -4.27
N ALA A 128 -16.57 12.71 -5.60
CA ALA A 128 -17.66 13.25 -6.43
C ALA A 128 -18.97 12.44 -6.30
N GLU A 129 -18.86 11.12 -6.12
CA GLU A 129 -20.01 10.23 -5.89
C GLU A 129 -20.51 10.26 -4.43
N GLY A 130 -19.87 11.04 -3.55
CA GLY A 130 -20.26 11.17 -2.14
C GLY A 130 -20.06 9.88 -1.33
N ILE A 131 -19.21 8.97 -1.79
CA ILE A 131 -18.92 7.70 -1.09
C ILE A 131 -18.15 8.03 0.20
N PRO A 132 -18.55 7.53 1.38
CA PRO A 132 -17.76 7.71 2.59
C PRO A 132 -16.41 7.01 2.45
N TYR A 133 -15.29 7.72 2.61
CA TYR A 133 -13.95 7.16 2.37
C TYR A 133 -12.94 7.38 3.50
N THR A 134 -11.85 6.62 3.44
CA THR A 134 -10.63 6.89 4.21
C THR A 134 -9.41 6.59 3.36
N PHE A 135 -8.57 7.59 3.11
CA PHE A 135 -7.27 7.39 2.47
C PHE A 135 -6.23 7.04 3.55
N VAL A 136 -5.63 5.85 3.43
CA VAL A 136 -4.64 5.34 4.39
C VAL A 136 -3.23 5.58 3.87
N VAL A 137 -2.50 6.46 4.55
CA VAL A 137 -1.09 6.75 4.26
C VAL A 137 -0.22 5.75 5.00
N GLY A 138 0.16 4.69 4.30
CA GLY A 138 0.97 3.58 4.82
C GLY A 138 2.47 3.92 4.96
N ASN A 139 2.95 4.94 4.24
CA ASN A 139 4.37 5.26 4.05
C ASN A 139 5.15 4.06 3.51
N CYS A 140 6.38 3.85 3.97
CA CYS A 140 7.23 2.77 3.49
C CYS A 140 6.86 1.44 4.18
N CYS A 141 6.52 0.42 3.39
CA CYS A 141 6.35 -0.95 3.87
C CYS A 141 7.70 -1.49 4.40
N ALA A 142 7.84 -1.62 5.72
CA ALA A 142 9.13 -1.86 6.36
C ALA A 142 9.80 -3.14 5.85
N GLN A 143 9.09 -4.28 5.78
CA GLN A 143 9.70 -5.52 5.31
C GLN A 143 10.18 -5.37 3.86
N TYR A 144 9.36 -4.79 2.98
CA TYR A 144 9.74 -4.51 1.60
C TYR A 144 11.00 -3.61 1.50
N PHE A 145 11.05 -2.48 2.20
CA PHE A 145 12.18 -1.56 2.10
C PHE A 145 13.43 -2.07 2.78
N LEU A 146 13.32 -2.85 3.86
CA LEU A 146 14.48 -3.55 4.43
C LEU A 146 15.08 -4.53 3.43
N HIS A 147 14.25 -5.25 2.64
CA HIS A 147 14.74 -6.13 1.58
C HIS A 147 15.44 -5.36 0.45
N VAL A 148 14.90 -4.20 0.06
CA VAL A 148 15.49 -3.36 -1.00
C VAL A 148 16.81 -2.73 -0.54
N LEU A 149 16.87 -2.22 0.69
CA LEU A 149 18.04 -1.49 1.19
C LEU A 149 19.18 -2.42 1.59
N PHE A 150 18.87 -3.56 2.24
CA PHE A 150 19.89 -4.43 2.84
C PHE A 150 20.07 -5.75 2.11
N HIS A 151 19.41 -5.94 0.96
CA HIS A 151 19.53 -7.13 0.12
C HIS A 151 19.50 -8.43 0.95
N THR A 152 18.51 -8.59 1.84
CA THR A 152 18.52 -9.69 2.83
C THR A 152 18.46 -11.11 2.23
N TYR A 153 18.44 -11.24 0.90
CA TYR A 153 18.49 -12.50 0.16
C TYR A 153 19.85 -12.73 -0.54
N ASP A 154 20.70 -11.71 -0.59
CA ASP A 154 22.04 -11.72 -1.17
C ASP A 154 22.96 -10.85 -0.32
N SER A 155 23.64 -11.48 0.65
CA SER A 155 24.55 -10.80 1.57
C SER A 155 25.82 -10.26 0.90
N GLN A 156 26.04 -10.54 -0.40
CA GLN A 156 27.19 -10.04 -1.16
C GLN A 156 26.86 -8.76 -1.94
N ALA A 157 25.59 -8.38 -2.01
CA ALA A 157 25.17 -7.18 -2.70
C ALA A 157 25.55 -5.91 -1.91
N ASP A 158 25.98 -4.88 -2.64
CA ASP A 158 26.30 -3.59 -2.05
C ASP A 158 25.03 -2.91 -1.52
N THR A 159 25.08 -2.38 -0.30
CA THR A 159 24.01 -1.53 0.24
C THR A 159 24.03 -0.17 -0.45
N VAL A 160 22.96 0.15 -1.16
CA VAL A 160 22.82 1.44 -1.87
C VAL A 160 22.30 2.51 -0.92
N ILE A 161 23.06 3.59 -0.75
CA ILE A 161 22.65 4.82 -0.07
C ILE A 161 22.16 5.80 -1.12
N TYR A 162 20.86 6.10 -1.09
CA TYR A 162 20.24 7.08 -1.99
C TYR A 162 20.55 8.50 -1.50
N GLY A 163 21.08 9.34 -2.39
CA GLY A 163 21.48 10.71 -2.08
C GLY A 163 22.52 10.78 -0.97
N THR A 164 22.25 11.63 0.02
CA THR A 164 23.10 11.75 1.22
C THR A 164 22.82 10.66 2.24
N GLY A 165 21.68 9.97 2.13
CA GLY A 165 21.17 9.05 3.14
C GLY A 165 20.62 9.74 4.39
N GLU A 166 20.62 11.08 4.46
CA GLU A 166 20.19 11.82 5.66
C GLU A 166 18.67 12.00 5.77
N ALA A 167 17.97 11.78 4.67
CA ALA A 167 16.53 11.92 4.60
C ALA A 167 15.82 11.03 5.63
N LYS A 168 14.79 11.60 6.26
CA LYS A 168 14.00 10.92 7.29
C LYS A 168 12.82 10.23 6.63
N VAL A 169 12.73 8.91 6.78
CA VAL A 169 11.65 8.13 6.21
C VAL A 169 10.82 7.48 7.31
N VAL A 170 9.54 7.30 7.06
CA VAL A 170 8.65 6.57 7.96
C VAL A 170 8.45 5.17 7.41
N MET A 171 8.92 4.16 8.14
CA MET A 171 8.70 2.76 7.80
C MET A 171 7.73 2.12 8.77
N ASN A 172 6.74 1.40 8.26
CA ASN A 172 5.75 0.69 9.06
C ASN A 172 5.72 -0.78 8.63
N PHE A 173 5.73 -1.69 9.60
CA PHE A 173 5.52 -3.11 9.29
C PHE A 173 4.12 -3.29 8.69
N GLU A 174 4.04 -4.11 7.65
CA GLU A 174 2.83 -4.29 6.87
C GLU A 174 1.69 -4.90 7.71
N GLU A 175 2.02 -5.65 8.76
CA GLU A 175 1.04 -6.14 9.76
C GLU A 175 0.40 -4.98 10.55
N ASP A 176 1.20 -3.99 10.96
CA ASP A 176 0.70 -2.81 11.67
C ASP A 176 -0.13 -1.93 10.73
N VAL A 177 0.32 -1.74 9.49
CA VAL A 177 -0.46 -1.04 8.46
C VAL A 177 -1.80 -1.73 8.25
N GLY A 178 -1.82 -3.06 8.08
CA GLY A 178 -3.06 -3.83 7.92
C GLY A 178 -3.98 -3.72 9.13
N THR A 179 -3.44 -3.82 10.35
CA THR A 179 -4.19 -3.66 11.60
C THR A 179 -4.82 -2.28 11.71
N TYR A 180 -4.04 -1.22 11.45
CA TYR A 180 -4.53 0.14 11.52
C TYR A 180 -5.57 0.44 10.45
N THR A 181 -5.38 -0.09 9.23
CA THR A 181 -6.33 0.04 8.11
C THR A 181 -7.72 -0.44 8.50
N VAL A 182 -7.82 -1.63 9.09
CA VAL A 182 -9.11 -2.17 9.55
C VAL A 182 -9.70 -1.31 10.66
N LYS A 183 -8.87 -0.88 11.63
CA LYS A 183 -9.33 -0.02 12.73
C LYS A 183 -9.90 1.30 12.23
N VAL A 184 -9.24 1.98 11.30
CA VAL A 184 -9.74 3.27 10.78
C VAL A 184 -10.93 3.08 9.86
N ALA A 185 -11.04 1.96 9.15
CA ALA A 185 -12.21 1.67 8.33
C ALA A 185 -13.49 1.58 9.18
N ASP A 186 -13.41 1.03 10.39
CA ASP A 186 -14.52 0.91 11.35
C ASP A 186 -14.68 2.15 12.27
N ASP A 187 -13.68 3.04 12.33
CA ASP A 187 -13.74 4.21 13.21
C ASP A 187 -14.62 5.32 12.60
N PRO A 188 -15.71 5.77 13.27
CA PRO A 188 -16.56 6.86 12.77
C PRO A 188 -15.82 8.21 12.71
N ARG A 189 -14.72 8.38 13.44
CA ARG A 189 -13.91 9.62 13.41
C ARG A 189 -13.08 9.74 12.14
N ALA A 190 -12.86 8.64 11.44
CA ALA A 190 -12.04 8.53 10.24
C ALA A 190 -12.83 8.76 8.92
N VAL A 191 -14.13 9.07 9.01
CA VAL A 191 -15.03 9.34 7.86
C VAL A 191 -14.87 10.76 7.31
N LYS A 192 -14.02 11.62 7.88
CA LYS A 192 -14.03 13.05 7.51
C LYS A 192 -13.52 13.26 6.08
N PRO A 193 -14.16 14.13 5.28
CA PRO A 193 -13.74 14.47 3.92
C PRO A 193 -12.24 14.85 3.81
N ASP A 194 -11.69 15.48 4.86
CA ASP A 194 -10.30 15.93 4.91
C ASP A 194 -9.35 15.00 5.70
N SER A 195 -9.85 13.90 6.28
CA SER A 195 -9.02 13.03 7.14
C SER A 195 -8.15 12.07 6.33
N HIS A 196 -6.99 12.57 5.95
CA HIS A 196 -5.84 11.74 5.59
C HIS A 196 -5.37 11.05 6.88
N ASN A 197 -5.69 9.76 7.02
CA ASN A 197 -5.43 9.01 8.25
C ASN A 197 -4.08 8.30 8.13
N GLN A 198 -3.05 8.93 8.69
CA GLN A 198 -1.72 8.35 8.75
C GLN A 198 -1.74 7.11 9.65
N ALA A 199 -1.19 5.99 9.16
CA ALA A 199 -1.05 4.79 9.97
C ALA A 199 -0.25 5.06 11.25
N ALA A 200 -0.78 4.64 12.41
CA ALA A 200 -0.21 4.95 13.72
C ALA A 200 1.17 4.31 13.97
N LYS A 201 1.91 4.96 14.89
CA LYS A 201 3.32 4.73 15.30
C LYS A 201 4.33 4.88 14.16
N LYS A 202 4.74 6.12 13.91
CA LYS A 202 5.87 6.45 13.03
C LYS A 202 7.15 5.82 13.57
N CYS A 203 7.68 4.79 12.91
CA CYS A 203 9.09 4.46 13.07
C CYS A 203 9.86 5.37 12.11
N HIS A 204 10.54 6.38 12.65
CA HIS A 204 11.44 7.22 11.88
C HIS A 204 12.74 6.45 11.68
N ILE A 205 12.98 6.03 10.45
CA ILE A 205 14.26 5.50 10.03
C ILE A 205 14.89 6.63 9.21
N SER A 206 15.80 7.38 9.83
CA SER A 206 16.67 8.33 9.11
C SER A 206 18.01 7.67 8.80
N ALA A 207 19.00 8.43 8.32
CA ALA A 207 20.42 8.07 8.14
C ALA A 207 21.05 7.05 9.12
N GLY A 208 20.47 6.88 10.31
CA GLY A 208 20.79 5.78 11.21
C GLY A 208 20.32 4.39 10.78
N ALA A 209 19.61 4.19 9.67
CA ALA A 209 19.08 2.90 9.23
C ALA A 209 20.19 1.86 9.04
N VAL A 210 21.21 2.23 8.26
CA VAL A 210 22.35 1.38 7.94
C VAL A 210 23.17 1.12 9.20
N SER A 211 23.48 2.17 9.96
CA SER A 211 24.22 2.04 11.22
C SER A 211 23.47 1.21 12.26
N LEU A 212 22.13 1.29 12.29
CA LEU A 212 21.28 0.46 13.14
C LEU A 212 21.31 -0.99 12.68
N TRP A 213 21.23 -1.24 11.37
CA TRP A 213 21.33 -2.59 10.80
C TRP A 213 22.66 -3.24 11.17
N GLU A 214 23.79 -2.58 10.85
CA GLU A 214 25.14 -3.06 11.18
C GLU A 214 25.31 -3.33 12.67
N ARG A 215 24.75 -2.48 13.54
CA ARG A 215 24.79 -2.69 14.99
C ARG A 215 23.96 -3.90 15.42
N LEU A 216 22.80 -4.13 14.81
CA LEU A 216 21.90 -5.24 15.15
C LEU A 216 22.39 -6.58 14.61
N THR A 217 22.99 -6.60 13.42
CA THR A 217 23.46 -7.84 12.77
C THR A 217 24.93 -8.14 13.04
N GLY A 218 25.72 -7.13 13.42
CA GLY A 218 27.18 -7.23 13.52
C GLY A 218 27.89 -7.24 12.16
N GLU A 219 27.16 -7.05 11.05
CA GLU A 219 27.71 -7.00 9.71
C GLU A 219 28.36 -5.64 9.42
N ASN A 220 29.37 -5.64 8.55
CA ASN A 220 29.95 -4.43 7.99
C ASN A 220 29.55 -4.35 6.52
N LEU A 221 28.60 -3.48 6.21
CA LEU A 221 27.99 -3.41 4.88
C LEU A 221 28.89 -2.62 3.94
N LYS A 222 29.11 -3.14 2.74
CA LYS A 222 29.72 -2.35 1.65
C LYS A 222 28.70 -1.35 1.12
N LYS A 223 28.96 -0.07 1.33
CA LYS A 223 28.04 1.04 1.02
C LYS A 223 28.45 1.70 -0.29
N VAL A 224 27.48 1.91 -1.17
CA VAL A 224 27.65 2.68 -2.42
C VAL A 224 26.64 3.81 -2.44
N HIS A 225 27.06 5.02 -2.81
CA HIS A 225 26.17 6.15 -2.92
C HIS A 225 25.62 6.26 -4.34
N LEU A 226 24.31 6.47 -4.44
CA LEU A 226 23.63 6.81 -5.67
C LEU A 226 23.19 8.27 -5.60
N SER A 227 23.83 9.15 -6.36
CA SER A 227 23.55 10.58 -6.33
C SER A 227 22.14 10.90 -6.85
N GLN A 228 21.62 12.07 -6.48
CA GLN A 228 20.34 12.58 -6.99
C GLN A 228 20.29 12.60 -8.53
N GLN A 229 21.40 12.94 -9.19
CA GLN A 229 21.48 12.98 -10.65
C GLN A 229 21.34 11.58 -11.25
N GLU A 230 21.95 10.57 -10.62
CA GLU A 230 21.84 9.18 -11.05
C GLU A 230 20.44 8.62 -10.79
N ILE A 231 19.82 8.93 -9.65
CA ILE A 231 18.42 8.57 -9.36
C ILE A 231 17.50 9.18 -10.43
N HIS A 232 17.70 10.47 -10.74
CA HIS A 232 16.93 11.15 -11.78
C HIS A 232 17.09 10.47 -13.13
N LYS A 233 18.33 10.16 -13.54
CA LYS A 233 18.62 9.47 -14.80
C LYS A 233 17.98 8.08 -14.85
N LEU A 234 18.08 7.30 -13.77
CA LEU A 234 17.46 5.97 -13.69
C LEU A 234 15.93 6.06 -13.77
N SER A 235 15.33 7.08 -13.16
CA SER A 235 13.89 7.31 -13.23
C SER A 235 13.38 7.68 -14.62
N GLN A 236 14.25 8.05 -15.56
CA GLN A 236 13.87 8.29 -16.96
C GLN A 236 13.85 6.99 -17.79
N THR A 237 14.64 5.98 -17.41
CA THR A 237 14.77 4.71 -18.15
C THR A 237 13.98 3.57 -17.51
N PHE A 238 13.74 3.61 -16.20
CA PHE A 238 13.03 2.58 -15.46
C PHE A 238 12.06 3.23 -14.47
N LEU A 239 10.77 3.21 -14.83
CA LEU A 239 9.68 3.77 -14.04
C LEU A 239 8.90 2.64 -13.36
N ASN A 240 9.09 2.48 -12.06
CA ASN A 240 8.25 1.60 -11.25
C ASN A 240 8.01 2.20 -9.85
N GLU A 241 7.08 1.59 -9.09
CA GLU A 241 6.76 2.02 -7.71
C GLU A 241 7.98 2.01 -6.78
N THR A 242 8.96 1.14 -7.05
CA THR A 242 10.24 1.11 -6.32
C THR A 242 11.00 2.41 -6.55
N CYS A 243 11.19 2.85 -7.80
CA CYS A 243 11.88 4.11 -8.12
C CYS A 243 11.17 5.34 -7.56
N VAL A 244 9.84 5.36 -7.62
CA VAL A 244 9.00 6.38 -6.98
C VAL A 244 9.28 6.42 -5.48
N SER A 245 9.28 5.25 -4.82
CA SER A 245 9.50 5.17 -3.39
C SER A 245 10.94 5.48 -2.98
N LEU A 246 11.93 5.05 -3.77
CA LEU A 246 13.35 5.37 -3.57
C LEU A 246 13.62 6.86 -3.73
N TYR A 247 12.95 7.51 -4.68
CA TYR A 247 12.95 8.97 -4.77
C TYR A 247 12.32 9.59 -3.52
N PHE A 248 11.20 9.06 -3.03
CA PHE A 248 10.60 9.53 -1.77
C PHE A 248 11.47 9.32 -0.54
N LEU A 249 12.31 8.28 -0.51
CA LEU A 249 13.26 8.06 0.57
C LEU A 249 14.26 9.22 0.71
N ASP A 250 14.54 9.96 -0.38
CA ASP A 250 15.55 11.03 -0.42
C ASP A 250 14.92 12.45 -0.46
N PHE A 251 13.75 12.61 -1.09
CA PHE A 251 13.19 13.94 -1.42
C PHE A 251 11.93 14.38 -0.68
N CYS A 252 11.21 13.48 -0.01
CA CYS A 252 9.97 13.84 0.70
C CYS A 252 10.03 13.44 2.18
N GLY A 253 11.09 13.87 2.86
CA GLY A 253 11.07 13.91 4.32
C GLY A 253 9.90 14.76 4.82
N PRO A 254 9.41 14.54 6.05
CA PRO A 254 8.25 15.26 6.61
C PRO A 254 8.40 16.79 6.72
N ASP A 255 9.56 17.33 6.34
CA ASP A 255 9.91 18.75 6.37
C ASP A 255 9.86 19.43 4.98
N THR A 256 9.54 18.71 3.88
CA THR A 256 9.24 19.36 2.59
C THR A 256 7.83 19.94 2.62
N LYS A 257 7.77 21.24 2.95
CA LYS A 257 6.59 22.10 2.87
C LYS A 257 5.98 22.16 1.48
#